data_AF-A0A926B5F8-F1
#
_entry.id   AF-A0A926B5F8-F1
#
_cell.length_a   1.000
_cell.length_b   1.000
_cell.length_c   1.000
_cell.angle_alpha   90.00
_cell.angle_beta   90.00
_cell.angle_gamma   90.00
#
_symmetry.space_group_name_H-M   'P 1'
#
loop_
_entity.id
_entity.type
_entity.pdbx_description
1 polymer ?
#
loop_
_entity_poly.entity_id
_entity_poly.type
_entity_poly.pdbx_seq_one_letter_code
_entity_poly.pdbx_strand_id
1 'polypeptide(L)'
;MAMLRSIRFGIASLVLCVMLVGIVSEAQAQIPRLISYQGLLTQPNGNPIANGQYGVVLRLFDAPVGGNLVWEETQQTQVQFGLFNVVLGTTVPLTA
;
A
#
# COMPACT_ATOMS: atom_id res chain seq x y z
N MET A 1 46.24 -38.70 8.69
CA MET A 1 45.69 -37.87 7.57
C MET A 1 44.15 -37.87 7.48
N ALA A 2 43.44 -38.88 7.99
CA ALA A 2 41.96 -38.93 7.98
C ALA A 2 41.27 -37.95 8.96
N MET A 3 41.82 -37.76 10.17
CA MET A 3 41.27 -36.90 11.23
C MET A 3 41.24 -35.39 10.87
N LEU A 4 42.20 -34.93 10.05
CA LEU A 4 42.28 -33.54 9.59
C LEU A 4 41.32 -33.24 8.43
N ARG A 5 40.82 -34.28 7.74
CA ARG A 5 39.80 -34.16 6.68
C ARG A 5 38.41 -34.03 7.29
N SER A 6 38.08 -34.79 8.34
CA SER A 6 36.79 -34.72 9.04
C SER A 6 36.55 -33.38 9.75
N ILE A 7 37.57 -32.77 10.34
CA ILE A 7 37.45 -31.44 10.98
C ILE A 7 37.17 -30.34 9.94
N ARG A 8 37.82 -30.39 8.76
CA ARG A 8 37.61 -29.43 7.67
C ARG A 8 36.20 -29.50 7.07
N PHE A 9 35.65 -30.71 6.94
CA PHE A 9 34.26 -30.92 6.52
C PHE A 9 33.25 -30.37 7.55
N GLY A 10 33.53 -30.52 8.85
CA GLY A 10 32.68 -29.97 9.91
C GLY A 10 32.63 -28.45 9.90
N ILE A 11 33.77 -27.77 9.73
CA ILE A 11 33.85 -26.30 9.65
C ILE A 11 33.14 -25.79 8.39
N ALA A 12 33.34 -26.43 7.23
CA ALA A 12 32.65 -26.05 6.00
C ALA A 12 31.13 -26.18 6.11
N SER A 13 30.65 -27.26 6.75
CA SER A 13 29.22 -27.46 7.02
C SER A 13 28.66 -26.41 7.99
N LEU A 14 29.40 -26.04 9.02
CA LEU A 14 28.98 -25.02 9.99
C LEU A 14 28.89 -23.63 9.35
N VAL A 15 29.90 -23.26 8.55
CA VAL A 15 29.92 -21.98 7.82
C VAL A 15 28.77 -21.90 6.82
N LEU A 16 28.47 -22.99 6.12
CA LEU A 16 27.34 -23.07 5.20
C LEU A 16 26.00 -22.89 5.93
N CYS A 17 25.81 -23.56 7.08
CA CYS A 17 24.61 -23.40 7.91
C CYS A 17 24.44 -21.96 8.42
N VAL A 18 25.53 -21.30 8.83
CA VAL A 18 25.47 -19.89 9.29
C VAL A 18 25.11 -18.94 8.15
N MET A 19 25.65 -19.17 6.94
CA MET A 19 25.28 -18.38 5.76
C MET A 19 23.82 -18.57 5.34
N LEU A 20 23.27 -19.78 5.48
CA LEU A 20 21.86 -20.09 5.20
C LEU A 20 20.89 -19.42 6.18
N VAL A 21 21.29 -19.29 7.46
CA VAL A 21 20.47 -18.59 8.49
C VAL A 21 20.50 -17.07 8.30
N GLY A 22 21.52 -16.50 7.64
CA GLY A 22 21.59 -15.06 7.38
C GLY A 22 20.61 -14.52 6.33
N ILE A 23 19.84 -15.38 5.67
CA ILE A 23 18.95 -15.02 4.55
C ILE A 23 17.46 -15.00 4.98
N VAL A 24 17.17 -14.96 6.28
CA VAL A 24 15.76 -14.83 6.71
C VAL A 24 15.28 -13.41 6.41
N SER A 25 14.67 -13.24 5.24
CA SER A 25 13.90 -12.04 4.93
C SER A 25 12.58 -12.14 5.68
N GLU A 26 12.32 -11.21 6.59
CA GLU A 26 11.00 -11.06 7.19
C GLU A 26 9.99 -10.66 6.10
N ALA A 27 9.20 -11.63 5.63
CA ALA A 27 8.06 -11.34 4.78
C ALA A 27 6.96 -10.73 5.65
N GLN A 28 6.91 -9.40 5.72
CA GLN A 28 5.82 -8.68 6.37
C GLN A 28 4.56 -8.82 5.50
N ALA A 29 3.67 -9.75 5.87
CA ALA A 29 2.34 -9.84 5.27
C ALA A 29 1.45 -8.72 5.83
N GLN A 30 1.63 -7.50 5.31
CA GLN A 30 0.81 -6.37 5.73
C GLN A 30 -0.61 -6.52 5.19
N ILE A 31 -1.59 -6.55 6.08
CA ILE A 31 -3.01 -6.50 5.70
C ILE A 31 -3.24 -5.12 5.07
N PRO A 32 -3.70 -5.05 3.79
CA PRO A 32 -4.00 -3.77 3.16
C PRO A 32 -5.06 -3.02 3.97
N ARG A 33 -4.74 -1.78 4.33
CA ARG A 33 -5.69 -0.88 4.97
C ARG A 33 -6.47 -0.19 3.87
N LEU A 34 -7.77 -0.48 3.82
CA LEU A 34 -8.67 0.00 2.79
C LEU A 34 -9.81 0.79 3.42
N ILE A 35 -10.22 1.87 2.75
CA ILE A 35 -11.36 2.69 3.19
C ILE A 35 -12.31 2.83 2.01
N SER A 36 -13.56 2.37 2.17
CA SER A 36 -14.62 2.63 1.19
C SER A 36 -15.13 4.06 1.34
N TYR A 37 -15.16 4.82 0.25
CA TYR A 37 -15.63 6.20 0.25
C TYR A 37 -16.62 6.43 -0.89
N GLN A 38 -17.75 7.05 -0.55
CA GLN A 38 -18.77 7.48 -1.49
C GLN A 38 -18.94 9.01 -1.39
N GLY A 39 -19.02 9.66 -2.54
CA GLY A 39 -19.27 11.11 -2.61
C GLY A 39 -20.32 11.45 -3.66
N LEU A 40 -20.91 12.63 -3.48
CA LEU A 40 -21.84 13.25 -4.43
C LEU A 40 -21.20 14.51 -5.00
N LEU A 41 -21.03 14.55 -6.32
CA LEU A 41 -20.50 15.69 -7.06
C LEU A 41 -21.66 16.48 -7.67
N THR A 42 -21.78 17.74 -7.28
CA THR A 42 -22.80 18.67 -7.77
C THR A 42 -22.19 19.87 -8.48
N GLN A 43 -22.96 20.44 -9.39
CA GLN A 43 -22.72 21.74 -9.99
C GLN A 43 -23.05 22.86 -8.98
N PRO A 44 -22.62 24.12 -9.22
CA PRO A 44 -22.95 25.25 -8.35
C PRO A 44 -24.45 25.51 -8.16
N ASN A 45 -25.28 25.05 -9.10
CA ASN A 45 -26.75 25.14 -9.03
C ASN A 45 -27.38 24.01 -8.18
N GLY A 46 -26.58 23.11 -7.61
CA GLY A 46 -27.03 21.97 -6.80
C GLY A 46 -27.39 20.71 -7.60
N ASN A 47 -27.44 20.77 -8.93
CA ASN A 47 -27.71 19.58 -9.76
C ASN A 47 -26.51 18.64 -9.77
N PRO A 48 -26.71 17.32 -9.89
CA PRO A 48 -25.60 16.38 -10.06
C PRO A 48 -24.78 16.70 -11.31
N ILE A 49 -23.47 16.42 -11.28
CA ILE A 49 -22.67 16.48 -12.50
C ILE A 49 -23.12 15.41 -13.51
N ALA A 50 -22.74 15.60 -14.77
CA ALA A 50 -23.06 14.65 -15.83
C ALA A 50 -22.46 13.26 -15.56
N ASN A 51 -23.14 12.24 -16.07
CA ASN A 51 -22.65 10.86 -15.98
C ASN A 51 -21.39 10.71 -16.86
N GLY A 52 -20.40 9.95 -16.38
CA GLY A 52 -19.17 9.74 -17.14
C GLY A 52 -18.03 9.15 -16.32
N GLN A 53 -16.88 8.96 -16.98
CA GLN A 53 -15.64 8.58 -16.32
C GLN A 53 -14.92 9.84 -15.84
N TYR A 54 -14.57 9.89 -14.55
CA TYR A 54 -13.87 11.03 -13.96
C TYR A 54 -12.61 10.57 -13.21
N GLY A 55 -11.55 11.37 -13.33
CA GLY A 55 -10.40 11.31 -12.44
C GLY A 55 -10.70 12.03 -11.14
N VAL A 56 -10.60 11.32 -10.03
CA VAL A 56 -10.78 11.86 -8.67
C VAL A 56 -9.45 11.79 -7.94
N VAL A 57 -9.03 12.92 -7.37
CA VAL A 57 -7.85 13.02 -6.50
C VAL A 57 -8.33 13.12 -5.07
N LEU A 58 -7.97 12.14 -4.24
CA LEU A 58 -8.28 12.10 -2.81
C LEU A 58 -7.02 12.42 -2.02
N ARG A 59 -7.16 13.27 -0.98
CA ARG A 59 -6.05 13.75 -0.14
C ARG A 59 -6.43 13.63 1.33
N LEU A 60 -5.47 13.17 2.14
CA LEU A 60 -5.59 13.18 3.60
C LEU A 60 -4.57 14.16 4.19
N PHE A 61 -5.01 14.90 5.20
CA PHE A 61 -4.21 15.87 5.94
C PHE A 61 -4.17 15.50 7.42
N ASP A 62 -3.09 15.86 8.11
CA ASP A 62 -2.90 15.57 9.53
C ASP A 62 -3.67 16.50 10.49
N ALA A 63 -4.24 17.60 9.97
CA ALA A 63 -5.02 18.56 10.74
C ALA A 63 -6.17 19.16 9.91
N PRO A 64 -7.28 19.58 10.56
CA PRO A 64 -8.45 20.13 9.88
C PRO A 64 -8.21 21.52 9.24
N VAL A 65 -7.25 22.29 9.76
CA VAL A 65 -6.87 23.61 9.20
C VAL A 65 -5.35 23.74 9.28
N GLY A 66 -4.70 24.08 8.16
CA GLY A 66 -3.26 24.28 8.09
C GLY A 66 -2.40 23.02 8.21
N GLY A 67 -3.00 21.83 8.08
CA GLY A 67 -2.28 20.55 8.14
C GLY A 67 -1.41 20.25 6.92
N ASN A 68 -0.48 19.31 7.09
CA ASN A 68 0.35 18.79 6.00
C ASN A 68 -0.38 17.70 5.23
N LEU A 69 -0.14 17.63 3.92
CA LEU A 69 -0.58 16.51 3.10
C LEU A 69 0.20 15.26 3.52
N VAL A 70 -0.51 14.24 4.01
CA VAL A 70 0.12 12.98 4.45
C VAL A 70 -0.10 11.83 3.46
N TRP A 71 -1.11 11.95 2.59
CA TRP A 71 -1.44 10.92 1.62
C TRP A 71 -2.25 11.51 0.46
N GLU A 72 -1.98 11.03 -0.75
CA GLU A 72 -2.71 11.39 -1.96
C GLU A 72 -2.88 10.15 -2.84
N GLU A 73 -4.05 10.01 -3.46
CA GLU A 73 -4.31 8.98 -4.45
C GLU A 73 -5.20 9.50 -5.57
N THR A 74 -4.89 9.10 -6.80
CA THR A 74 -5.70 9.42 -7.98
C THR A 74 -6.36 8.15 -8.50
N GLN A 75 -7.68 8.18 -8.64
CA GLN A 75 -8.46 7.06 -9.20
C GLN A 75 -9.34 7.52 -10.35
N GLN A 76 -9.54 6.63 -11.31
CA GLN A 76 -10.59 6.79 -12.33
C GLN A 76 -11.84 6.06 -11.86
N THR A 77 -12.95 6.77 -11.71
CA THR A 77 -14.22 6.18 -11.25
C THR A 77 -15.38 6.62 -12.15
N GLN A 78 -16.36 5.75 -12.28
CA GLN A 78 -17.58 6.05 -13.02
C GLN A 78 -18.51 6.85 -12.11
N VAL A 79 -18.94 8.02 -12.57
CA VAL A 79 -19.93 8.85 -11.89
C VAL A 79 -21.28 8.63 -12.54
N GLN A 80 -22.30 8.36 -11.70
CA GLN A 80 -23.69 8.25 -12.13
C GLN A 80 -24.59 9.04 -11.19
N PHE A 81 -25.40 9.94 -11.73
CA PHE A 81 -26.24 10.87 -10.97
C PHE A 81 -25.43 11.64 -9.91
N GLY A 82 -24.20 12.05 -10.29
CA GLY A 82 -23.23 12.70 -9.41
C GLY A 82 -22.59 11.79 -8.34
N LEU A 83 -23.07 10.55 -8.16
CA LEU A 83 -22.51 9.62 -7.18
C LEU A 83 -21.29 8.90 -7.73
N PHE A 84 -20.26 8.79 -6.90
CA PHE A 84 -19.09 7.97 -7.16
C PHE A 84 -18.72 7.13 -5.95
N ASN A 85 -18.06 6.01 -6.19
CA ASN A 85 -17.55 5.12 -5.16
C ASN A 85 -16.09 4.80 -5.46
N VAL A 86 -15.24 4.84 -4.45
CA VAL A 86 -13.83 4.49 -4.51
C VAL A 86 -13.42 3.72 -3.26
N VAL A 87 -12.37 2.92 -3.38
CA VAL A 87 -11.72 2.26 -2.25
C VAL A 87 -10.32 2.82 -2.14
N LEU A 88 -10.08 3.64 -1.12
CA LEU A 88 -8.79 4.26 -0.84
C LEU A 88 -7.79 3.19 -0.41
N GLY A 89 -6.52 3.38 -0.76
CA GLY A 89 -5.44 2.47 -0.36
C GLY A 89 -5.20 1.32 -1.34
N THR A 90 -5.89 1.33 -2.49
CA THR A 90 -5.77 0.27 -3.51
C THR A 90 -4.56 0.48 -4.43
N THR A 91 -4.18 1.73 -4.68
CA THR A 91 -3.03 2.06 -5.56
C THR A 91 -1.88 2.72 -4.79
N VAL A 92 -2.19 3.52 -3.78
CA VAL A 92 -1.24 4.12 -2.85
C VAL A 92 -1.56 3.59 -1.45
N PRO A 93 -0.81 2.60 -0.93
CA PRO A 93 -1.11 1.97 0.35
C PRO A 93 -1.23 2.99 1.50
N LEU A 94 -2.22 2.80 2.35
CA LEU A 94 -2.33 3.55 3.61
C LEU A 94 -1.35 2.96 4.63
N THR A 95 -0.30 3.71 4.94
CA THR A 95 0.68 3.35 5.97
C THR A 95 0.20 3.84 7.34
N ALA A 96 0.49 3.04 8.37
CA ALA A 96 0.18 3.33 9.76
C ALA A 96 1.28 4.17 10.41
#